data_AF-A0A0F9Q133-F1
#
_entry.id   AF-A0A0F9Q133-F1
#
_cell.length_a   1.000
_cell.length_b   1.000
_cell.length_c   1.000
_cell.angle_alpha   90.00
_cell.angle_beta   90.00
_cell.angle_gamma   90.00
#
_symmetry.space_group_name_H-M   'P 1'
#
loop_
_entity.id
_entity.type
_entity.pdbx_description
1 polymer ?
#
loop_
_entity_poly.entity_id
_entity_poly.type
_entity_poly.pdbx_seq_one_letter_code
_entity_poly.pdbx_strand_id
1 'polypeptide(L)' 'MRFCPNCENMLIPRNKKLFCRFCNKEFELDHKTNDYKIVKIIKHNENESEPIIVRKALMNYRIFVRDRKAYEEFFQII' A
#
# COMPACT_ATOMS: atom_id res chain seq x y z
N MET A 1 -5.32 13.75 8.91
CA MET A 1 -4.13 13.16 9.57
C MET A 1 -3.85 13.95 10.82
N ARG A 2 -3.71 13.30 12.00
CA ARG A 2 -3.47 14.00 13.29
C ARG A 2 -2.00 13.84 13.68
N PHE A 3 -1.40 14.94 14.15
CA PHE A 3 0.00 15.01 14.57
C PHE A 3 0.08 15.29 16.08
N CYS A 4 1.19 14.88 16.71
CA CYS A 4 1.41 15.12 18.12
C CYS A 4 1.70 16.61 18.36
N PRO A 5 0.97 17.30 19.27
CA PRO A 5 1.15 18.74 19.49
C PRO A 5 2.51 19.10 20.11
N ASN A 6 3.25 18.11 20.62
CA ASN A 6 4.51 18.34 21.33
C ASN A 6 5.76 18.05 20.50
N CYS A 7 5.64 17.21 19.47
CA CYS A 7 6.79 16.74 18.70
C CYS A 7 6.52 16.62 17.20
N GLU A 8 5.37 17.14 16.73
CA GLU A 8 4.90 17.19 15.33
C GLU A 8 4.93 15.86 14.57
N ASN A 9 5.19 14.76 15.27
CA ASN A 9 5.22 13.42 14.71
C ASN A 9 3.81 12.88 14.52
N MET A 10 3.66 12.04 13.49
CA MET A 10 2.38 11.40 13.18
C MET A 10 1.90 10.55 14.35
N LEU A 11 0.63 10.71 14.73
CA LEU A 11 -0.01 9.88 15.74
C LEU A 11 -0.48 8.56 15.12
N ILE A 12 -0.16 7.46 15.79
CA ILE A 12 -0.48 6.10 15.33
C ILE A 12 -1.69 5.59 16.14
N PRO A 13 -2.77 5.10 15.49
CA PRO A 13 -3.88 4.50 16.21
C PRO A 13 -3.44 3.20 16.92
N ARG A 14 -3.67 3.11 18.23
CA ARG A 14 -3.37 1.95 19.09
C ARG A 14 -4.48 1.79 20.12
N ASN A 15 -5.10 0.62 20.20
CA ASN A 15 -6.14 0.29 21.21
C ASN A 15 -7.26 1.35 21.35
N LYS A 16 -7.84 1.81 20.22
CA LYS A 16 -8.87 2.86 20.17
C LYS A 16 -8.41 4.24 20.68
N LYS A 17 -7.11 4.46 20.82
CA LYS A 17 -6.49 5.75 21.12
C LYS A 17 -5.45 6.11 20.05
N LEU A 18 -4.97 7.34 20.07
CA LEU A 18 -3.85 7.81 19.26
C LEU A 18 -2.58 7.84 20.11
N PHE A 19 -1.51 7.25 19.62
CA PHE A 19 -0.24 7.13 20.34
C PHE A 19 0.88 7.83 19.56
N CYS A 20 1.66 8.63 20.28
CA CYS A 20 2.90 9.18 19.73
C CYS A 20 4.10 8.35 20.18
N ARG A 21 4.85 7.78 19.22
CA ARG A 21 6.05 6.98 19.52
C ARG A 21 7.23 7.80 20.06
N PHE A 22 7.32 9.08 19.70
CA PHE A 22 8.41 9.96 20.13
C PHE A 22 8.19 10.48 21.55
N CYS A 23 6.95 10.90 21.81
CA CYS A 23 6.57 11.52 23.07
C CYS A 23 6.03 10.49 24.10
N ASN A 24 5.80 9.23 23.70
CA ASN A 24 5.14 8.18 24.48
C ASN A 24 3.80 8.61 25.12
N LYS A 25 3.08 9.52 24.46
CA LYS A 25 1.80 10.06 24.92
C LYS A 25 0.64 9.42 24.18
N GLU A 26 -0.44 9.18 24.91
CA GLU A 26 -1.73 8.71 24.39
C GLU A 26 -2.73 9.88 24.32
N PHE A 27 -3.56 9.88 23.28
CA PHE A 27 -4.61 10.86 23.04
C PHE A 27 -5.91 10.12 22.72
N GLU A 28 -7.05 10.62 23.18
CA GLU A 28 -8.34 10.00 22.88
C GLU A 28 -8.74 10.24 21.42
N LEU A 29 -9.32 9.20 20.80
CA LEU A 29 -9.97 9.31 19.50
C LEU A 29 -11.36 9.89 19.74
N ASP A 30 -11.49 11.20 19.53
CA ASP A 30 -12.78 11.86 19.57
C ASP A 30 -13.71 11.23 18.51
N HIS A 31 -14.75 10.52 18.93
CA HIS A 31 -15.65 9.74 18.06
C HIS A 31 -16.49 10.58 17.10
N LYS A 32 -16.34 11.92 17.13
CA LYS A 32 -17.10 12.90 16.35
C LYS A 32 -16.40 13.42 15.09
N THR A 33 -15.21 12.92 14.74
CA THR A 33 -14.62 13.29 13.45
C THR A 33 -15.07 12.31 12.38
N ASN A 34 -15.98 12.75 11.50
CA ASN A 34 -16.26 12.11 10.22
C ASN A 34 -14.94 11.99 9.45
N ASP A 35 -14.26 10.87 9.59
CA ASP A 35 -13.05 10.57 8.83
C ASP A 35 -13.47 10.47 7.35
N TYR A 36 -13.22 11.54 6.59
CA TYR A 36 -13.45 11.56 5.15
C TYR A 36 -12.55 10.50 4.51
N LYS A 37 -13.13 9.34 4.19
CA LYS A 37 -12.46 8.27 3.45
C LYS A 37 -12.45 8.66 1.97
N ILE A 38 -11.28 9.00 1.43
CA ILE A 38 -11.12 9.19 -0.01
C ILE A 38 -11.24 7.80 -0.66
N VAL A 39 -12.42 7.49 -1.21
CA VAL A 39 -12.65 6.27 -1.97
C VAL A 39 -12.45 6.59 -3.45
N LYS A 40 -11.33 6.13 -4.03
CA LYS A 40 -11.13 6.18 -5.48
C LYS A 40 -11.75 4.93 -6.10
N ILE A 41 -12.94 5.06 -6.67
CA ILE A 41 -13.57 3.99 -7.45
C ILE A 41 -12.98 4.06 -8.86
N ILE A 42 -12.13 3.09 -9.20
CA ILE A 42 -11.61 2.95 -10.57
C ILE A 42 -12.66 2.19 -11.37
N LYS A 43 -13.48 2.90 -12.14
CA LYS A 43 -14.38 2.28 -13.12
C LYS A 43 -13.53 1.80 -14.28
N HIS A 44 -13.48 0.48 -14.50
CA HIS A 44 -12.87 -0.10 -15.68
C HIS A 44 -13.99 -0.25 -16.71
N ASN A 45 -13.89 0.44 -17.84
CA ASN A 45 -14.88 0.30 -18.90
C ASN A 45 -14.43 -0.83 -19.83
N GLU A 46 -15.26 -1.83 -20.13
CA GLU A 46 -14.86 -2.91 -21.05
C GLU A 46 -14.56 -2.41 -22.47
N ASN A 47 -15.05 -1.22 -22.79
CA ASN A 47 -14.79 -0.49 -24.04
C ASN A 47 -13.55 0.43 -23.98
N GLU A 48 -12.85 0.52 -22.85
CA GLU A 48 -11.56 1.22 -22.78
C GLU A 48 -10.52 0.43 -23.58
N SER A 49 -10.47 0.76 -24.86
CA SER A 49 -9.42 0.35 -25.79
C SER A 49 -8.15 1.16 -25.55
N GLU A 50 -7.82 1.49 -24.29
CA GLU A 50 -6.52 2.08 -24.02
C GLU A 50 -5.49 1.01 -24.34
N PRO A 51 -4.65 1.21 -25.37
CA PRO A 51 -3.68 0.21 -25.73
C PRO A 51 -2.76 0.03 -24.54
N ILE A 52 -2.56 -1.22 -24.10
CA ILE A 52 -1.50 -1.53 -23.15
C ILE A 52 -0.20 -1.09 -23.82
N ILE A 53 0.33 0.06 -23.38
CA ILE A 53 1.63 0.54 -23.83
C ILE A 53 2.66 -0.38 -23.20
N VAL A 54 2.90 -1.53 -23.85
CA VAL A 54 4.08 -2.34 -23.62
C VAL A 54 5.23 -1.48 -24.12
N ARG A 55 5.76 -0.60 -23.25
CA ARG A 55 7.08 -0.01 -23.46
C ARG A 55 7.96 -1.19 -23.78
N LYS A 56 8.51 -1.27 -25.00
CA LYS A 56 9.36 -2.37 -25.47
C LYS A 56 10.23 -2.84 -24.30
N ALA A 57 9.76 -3.85 -23.58
CA ALA A 57 10.49 -4.40 -22.47
C ALA A 57 11.72 -4.95 -23.17
N LEU A 58 12.88 -4.48 -22.74
CA LEU A 58 14.19 -4.90 -23.26
C LEU A 58 14.08 -6.37 -23.64
N MET A 59 14.08 -6.65 -24.95
CA MET A 59 13.67 -7.92 -25.56
C MET A 59 14.57 -9.12 -25.17
N ASN A 60 15.41 -8.92 -24.16
CA ASN A 60 16.54 -9.75 -23.76
C ASN A 60 16.53 -10.15 -22.28
N TYR A 61 15.46 -9.91 -21.51
CA TYR A 61 15.34 -10.57 -20.21
C TYR A 61 14.81 -11.99 -20.40
N ARG A 62 15.70 -12.88 -20.88
CA ARG A 62 15.55 -14.31 -20.60
C ARG A 62 15.57 -14.43 -19.08
N ILE A 63 14.46 -14.86 -18.49
CA ILE A 63 14.40 -15.22 -17.07
C ILE A 63 15.61 -16.09 -16.77
N PHE A 64 16.43 -15.70 -15.79
CA PHE A 64 17.61 -16.50 -15.45
C PHE A 64 17.14 -17.90 -15.06
N VAL A 65 17.85 -18.94 -15.51
CA VAL A 65 17.48 -20.33 -15.27
C VAL A 65 17.25 -20.62 -13.77
N ARG A 66 17.97 -19.89 -12.89
CA ARG A 66 17.78 -19.95 -11.44
C ARG A 66 16.41 -19.44 -10.99
N ASP A 67 15.94 -18.32 -11.53
CA ASP A 67 14.65 -17.74 -11.18
C ASP A 67 13.51 -18.62 -11.66
N ARG A 68 13.66 -19.21 -12.85
CA ARG A 68 12.71 -20.21 -13.38
C ARG A 68 12.64 -21.44 -12.47
N LYS A 69 13.79 -21.97 -12.05
CA LYS A 69 13.85 -23.16 -11.20
C LYS A 69 13.24 -22.91 -9.81
N ALA A 70 13.53 -21.76 -9.21
CA ALA A 70 12.93 -21.37 -7.94
C ALA A 70 11.40 -21.24 -8.02
N TYR A 71 10.87 -20.71 -9.14
CA TYR A 71 9.44 -20.65 -9.40
C TYR A 71 8.81 -22.04 -9.51
N GLU A 72 9.42 -22.93 -10.31
CA GLU A 72 8.93 -24.31 -10.50
C GLU A 72 8.93 -25.11 -9.19
N GLU A 73 9.96 -24.94 -8.34
CA GLU A 73 10.06 -25.56 -7.01
C GLU A 73 9.00 -25.00 -6.03
N PHE A 74 8.78 -23.68 -6.01
CA PHE A 74 7.80 -23.06 -5.10
C PHE A 74 6.36 -23.50 -5.40
N PHE A 75 6.01 -23.61 -6.69
CA PHE A 75 4.67 -24.00 -7.11
C PHE A 75 4.49 -25.51 -7.31
N GLN A 76 5.53 -26.32 -7.05
CA GLN A 76 5.50 -27.78 -7.22
C GLN A 76 5.00 -28.22 -8.60
N ILE A 77 5.44 -27.53 -9.65
CA ILE A 77 5.01 -27.80 -11.05
C ILE A 77 5.88 -28.94 -11.67
N ILE A 78 6.65 -29.65 -10.85
CA ILE A 78 7.50 -30.80 -11.22
C ILE A 78 7.01 -32.05 -10.50
#